data_AF-A0ABD1TXQ9-F1
#
_entry.id   AF-A0ABD1TXQ9-F1
#
_cell.length_a   1.000
_cell.length_b   1.000
_cell.length_c   1.000
_cell.angle_alpha   90.00
_cell.angle_beta   90.00
_cell.angle_gamma   90.00
#
_symmetry.space_group_name_H-M   'P 1'
#
loop_
_entity.id
_entity.type
_entity.pdbx_description
1 polymer ?
#
loop_
_entity_poly.entity_id
_entity_poly.type
_entity_poly.pdbx_seq_one_letter_code
_entity_poly.pdbx_strand_id
1 'polypeptide(L)'
;MTEVTPAPMAGTETKGGGGKVATNNALNASHVNSFRISAVADRLAIHVRAAPKNDTVEFFNLCLSLARGIDFSISNEEVPSRAKDLPSLLKQVCQCKNDAVVQAAVMVLMISVKSACESGWFSERDSEELQNLAKEIACNFCSVSNFNTEPTSSLSCYLNNHVEVKYYVTCFDRYSVVPTYKR
;
A
#
# COMPACT_ATOMS: atom_id res chain seq x y z
N MET A 1 36.40 15.23 62.67
CA MET A 1 35.26 15.30 63.60
C MET A 1 34.26 16.24 62.93
N THR A 2 33.09 15.86 62.45
CA THR A 2 32.24 14.66 62.65
C THR A 2 31.24 14.70 61.48
N GLU A 3 31.31 13.75 60.54
CA GLU A 3 30.30 12.69 60.32
C GLU A 3 28.85 13.19 60.17
N VAL A 4 28.27 13.01 58.97
CA VAL A 4 26.82 12.97 58.76
C VAL A 4 26.49 11.80 57.82
N THR A 5 25.77 10.84 58.36
CA THR A 5 25.21 9.61 57.78
C THR A 5 23.67 9.69 57.95
N PRO A 6 22.82 8.80 57.41
CA PRO A 6 22.43 8.49 56.03
C PRO A 6 20.95 8.90 55.71
N ALA A 7 20.44 8.50 54.54
CA ALA A 7 19.10 8.75 53.97
C ALA A 7 17.89 8.19 54.77
N PRO A 8 16.67 8.60 54.41
CA PRO A 8 15.48 7.75 54.51
C PRO A 8 14.91 7.37 53.13
N MET A 9 14.46 6.12 53.06
CA MET A 9 13.74 5.46 51.97
C MET A 9 12.27 5.28 52.40
N ALA A 10 11.30 5.71 51.59
CA ALA A 10 9.88 5.26 51.51
C ALA A 10 9.16 6.25 50.57
N GLY A 11 8.45 5.88 49.49
CA GLY A 11 7.65 4.69 49.25
C GLY A 11 6.17 5.04 49.45
N THR A 12 5.42 5.22 48.35
CA THR A 12 3.96 4.99 48.14
C THR A 12 3.56 5.68 46.83
N GLU A 13 3.53 4.97 45.72
CA GLU A 13 2.34 4.31 45.15
C GLU A 13 1.29 5.30 44.60
N THR A 14 1.39 5.61 43.30
CA THR A 14 0.19 5.87 42.50
C THR A 14 0.11 4.80 41.42
N LYS A 15 -0.71 3.79 41.72
CA LYS A 15 -1.23 2.77 40.80
C LYS A 15 -1.97 3.42 39.64
N GLY A 16 -1.80 2.83 38.46
CA GLY A 16 -2.91 2.61 37.52
C GLY A 16 -2.88 3.45 36.24
N GLY A 17 -2.64 2.77 35.11
CA GLY A 17 -3.01 3.28 33.79
C GLY A 17 -2.07 2.82 32.67
N GLY A 18 -2.15 1.56 32.26
CA GLY A 18 -1.41 0.99 31.12
C GLY A 18 -1.82 1.59 29.77
N GLY A 19 -1.48 2.85 29.51
CA GLY A 19 -1.78 3.56 28.26
C GLY A 19 -0.56 4.13 27.52
N LYS A 20 0.64 4.14 28.12
CA LYS A 20 1.85 4.76 27.53
C LYS A 20 2.65 3.86 26.59
N VAL A 21 2.60 2.53 26.76
CA VAL A 21 3.38 1.61 25.92
C VAL A 21 2.76 1.46 24.52
N ALA A 22 1.43 1.36 24.45
CA ALA A 22 0.71 1.26 23.18
C ALA A 22 0.86 2.51 22.31
N THR A 23 0.76 3.70 22.92
CA THR A 23 0.88 4.99 22.23
C THR A 23 2.29 5.26 21.71
N ASN A 24 3.33 4.98 22.51
CA ASN A 24 4.72 5.11 22.05
C ASN A 24 5.04 4.13 20.90
N ASN A 25 4.54 2.90 20.97
CA ASN A 25 4.75 1.92 19.89
C ASN A 25 3.98 2.28 18.63
N ALA A 26 2.75 2.79 18.73
CA ALA A 26 1.96 3.24 17.60
C ALA A 26 2.61 4.43 16.88
N LEU A 27 3.09 5.43 17.63
CA LEU A 27 3.83 6.56 17.07
C LEU A 27 5.11 6.09 16.37
N ASN A 28 5.85 5.15 16.95
CA ASN A 28 7.03 4.58 16.30
C ASN A 28 6.67 3.82 15.01
N ALA A 29 5.57 3.07 15.01
CA ALA A 29 5.09 2.35 13.83
C ALA A 29 4.66 3.30 12.70
N SER A 30 3.95 4.38 13.03
CA SER A 30 3.54 5.43 12.09
C SER A 30 4.76 6.10 11.44
N HIS A 31 5.75 6.52 12.23
CA HIS A 31 6.97 7.13 11.70
C HIS A 31 7.74 6.18 10.78
N VAL A 32 7.87 4.91 11.18
CA VAL A 32 8.51 3.87 10.35
C VAL A 32 7.70 3.66 9.06
N ASN A 33 6.37 3.65 9.12
CA ASN A 33 5.53 3.49 7.94
C ASN A 33 5.65 4.68 6.97
N SER A 34 5.59 5.90 7.49
CA SER A 34 5.78 7.13 6.69
C SER A 34 7.15 7.16 6.00
N PHE A 35 8.20 6.76 6.71
CA PHE A 35 9.54 6.59 6.13
C PHE A 35 9.55 5.52 5.03
N ARG A 36 8.90 4.36 5.25
CA ARG A 36 8.79 3.28 4.26
C ARG A 36 8.05 3.73 3.00
N ILE A 37 6.90 4.40 3.14
CA ILE A 37 6.14 4.96 2.00
C ILE A 37 7.05 5.87 1.18
N SER A 38 7.81 6.73 1.85
CA SER A 38 8.74 7.65 1.19
C SER A 38 9.83 6.91 0.44
N ALA A 39 10.58 6.04 1.11
CA ALA A 39 11.68 5.30 0.49
C ALA A 39 11.21 4.42 -0.70
N VAL A 40 10.04 3.80 -0.58
CA VAL A 40 9.44 2.99 -1.66
C VAL A 40 9.01 3.87 -2.82
N ALA A 41 8.36 5.00 -2.56
CA ALA A 41 7.94 5.93 -3.60
C ALA A 41 9.14 6.53 -4.37
N ASP A 42 10.25 6.84 -3.70
CA ASP A 42 11.48 7.29 -4.36
C ASP A 42 12.04 6.23 -5.31
N ARG A 43 12.16 4.99 -4.82
CA ARG A 43 12.65 3.87 -5.64
C ARG A 43 11.71 3.60 -6.82
N LEU A 44 10.40 3.64 -6.60
CA LEU A 44 9.42 3.45 -7.65
C LEU A 44 9.50 4.56 -8.70
N ALA A 45 9.72 5.81 -8.30
CA ALA A 45 9.94 6.91 -9.23
C ALA A 45 11.19 6.72 -10.11
N ILE A 46 12.27 6.16 -9.55
CA ILE A 46 13.47 5.82 -10.32
C ILE A 46 13.16 4.73 -11.35
N HIS A 47 12.45 3.67 -10.93
CA HIS A 47 12.05 2.55 -11.79
C HIS A 47 11.18 2.99 -12.97
N VAL A 48 10.26 3.93 -12.75
CA VAL A 48 9.35 4.40 -13.81
C VAL A 48 10.03 5.38 -14.78
N ARG A 49 11.05 6.13 -14.32
CA ARG A 49 11.80 7.09 -15.16
C ARG A 49 12.96 6.47 -15.93
N ALA A 50 13.57 5.40 -15.40
CA ALA A 50 14.66 4.71 -16.07
C ALA A 50 14.10 3.81 -17.19
N ALA A 51 14.74 3.85 -18.37
CA ALA A 51 14.46 2.90 -19.44
C ALA A 51 14.67 1.45 -18.92
N PRO A 52 13.88 0.46 -19.39
CA PRO A 52 13.69 -0.81 -18.71
C PRO A 52 14.96 -1.66 -18.71
N LYS A 53 15.81 -1.48 -17.69
CA LYS A 53 16.70 -2.53 -17.21
C LYS A 53 15.89 -3.30 -16.16
N ASN A 54 14.99 -4.14 -16.69
CA ASN A 54 13.93 -4.87 -15.98
C ASN A 54 14.44 -5.59 -14.73
N ASP A 55 14.22 -5.00 -13.56
CA ASP A 55 13.99 -5.78 -12.33
C ASP A 55 12.49 -5.79 -12.04
N THR A 56 11.77 -6.58 -12.82
CA THR A 56 10.32 -6.81 -12.68
C THR A 56 9.96 -7.25 -11.25
N VAL A 57 10.85 -7.99 -10.59
CA VAL A 57 10.65 -8.48 -9.22
C VAL A 57 10.77 -7.31 -8.23
N GLU A 58 11.74 -6.42 -8.39
CA GLU A 58 11.85 -5.22 -7.57
C GLU A 58 10.63 -4.33 -7.75
N PHE A 59 10.22 -4.04 -8.98
CA PHE A 59 9.03 -3.22 -9.25
C PHE A 59 7.77 -3.81 -8.59
N PHE A 60 7.55 -5.11 -8.77
CA PHE A 60 6.44 -5.83 -8.15
C PHE A 60 6.46 -5.67 -6.61
N ASN A 61 7.61 -5.88 -5.98
CA ASN A 61 7.76 -5.73 -4.54
C ASN A 61 7.56 -4.28 -4.06
N LEU A 62 7.98 -3.30 -4.85
CA LEU A 62 7.75 -1.88 -4.56
C LEU A 62 6.26 -1.55 -4.59
N CYS A 63 5.50 -2.03 -5.59
CA CYS A 63 4.04 -1.87 -5.64
C CYS A 63 3.36 -2.48 -4.39
N LEU A 64 3.71 -3.73 -4.04
CA LEU A 64 3.14 -4.38 -2.85
C LEU A 64 3.53 -3.68 -1.54
N SER A 65 4.77 -3.20 -1.44
CA SER A 65 5.23 -2.50 -0.24
C SER A 65 4.55 -1.15 -0.09
N LEU A 66 4.29 -0.44 -1.20
CA LEU A 66 3.58 0.82 -1.18
C LEU A 66 2.10 0.62 -0.81
N ALA A 67 1.44 -0.39 -1.40
CA ALA A 67 0.06 -0.77 -1.08
C ALA A 67 -0.11 -1.01 0.44
N ARG A 68 0.74 -1.87 1.02
CA ARG A 68 0.73 -2.14 2.47
C ARG A 68 0.97 -0.88 3.32
N GLY A 69 1.82 0.03 2.85
CA GLY A 69 2.08 1.29 3.56
C GLY A 69 0.85 2.19 3.58
N ILE A 70 0.16 2.29 2.44
CA ILE A 70 -1.09 3.04 2.31
C ILE A 70 -2.18 2.41 3.21
N ASP A 71 -2.38 1.09 3.12
CA ASP A 71 -3.38 0.39 3.94
C ASP A 71 -3.14 0.58 5.44
N PHE A 72 -1.88 0.54 5.87
CA PHE A 72 -1.51 0.82 7.26
C PHE A 72 -1.90 2.24 7.66
N SER A 73 -1.55 3.25 6.86
CA SER A 73 -1.87 4.64 7.16
C SER A 73 -3.38 4.89 7.20
N ILE A 74 -4.14 4.31 6.26
CA ILE A 74 -5.61 4.39 6.26
C ILE A 74 -6.20 3.75 7.53
N SER A 75 -5.72 2.56 7.90
CA SER A 75 -6.21 1.83 9.09
C SER A 75 -5.94 2.58 10.40
N ASN A 76 -4.97 3.50 10.40
CA ASN A 76 -4.64 4.35 11.54
C ASN A 76 -5.18 5.78 11.39
N GLU A 77 -5.97 6.06 10.34
CA GLU A 77 -6.51 7.40 10.03
C GLU A 77 -5.41 8.48 9.84
N GLU A 78 -4.23 8.06 9.37
CA GLU A 78 -3.07 8.93 9.19
C GLU A 78 -2.87 9.28 7.72
N VAL A 79 -2.50 10.53 7.46
CA VAL A 79 -2.10 10.98 6.11
C VAL A 79 -0.58 11.17 6.09
N PRO A 80 0.18 10.37 5.33
CA PRO A 80 1.62 10.56 5.22
C PRO A 80 1.93 11.90 4.53
N SER A 81 3.01 12.56 4.94
CA SER A 81 3.43 13.86 4.39
C SER A 81 3.59 13.84 2.87
N ARG A 82 3.96 12.68 2.32
CA ARG A 82 4.16 12.44 0.89
C ARG A 82 2.86 12.20 0.11
N ALA A 83 1.69 12.17 0.75
CA ALA A 83 0.41 11.90 0.07
C ALA A 83 0.18 12.79 -1.15
N LYS A 84 0.59 14.06 -1.09
CA LYS A 84 0.44 15.03 -2.20
C LYS A 84 1.24 14.68 -3.46
N ASP A 85 2.34 13.96 -3.30
CA ASP A 85 3.21 13.60 -4.43
C ASP A 85 2.80 12.26 -5.06
N LEU A 86 2.06 11.43 -4.32
CA LEU A 86 1.64 10.10 -4.76
C LEU A 86 0.82 10.11 -6.06
N PRO A 87 -0.17 11.00 -6.28
CA PRO A 87 -0.95 10.98 -7.52
C PRO A 87 -0.09 11.05 -8.78
N SER A 88 0.92 11.93 -8.78
CA SER A 88 1.82 12.08 -9.93
C SER A 88 2.61 10.81 -10.21
N LEU A 89 3.11 10.13 -9.16
CA LEU A 89 3.84 8.89 -9.26
C LEU A 89 2.94 7.74 -9.73
N LEU A 90 1.76 7.61 -9.12
CA LEU A 90 0.78 6.55 -9.42
C LEU A 90 0.31 6.60 -10.87
N LYS A 91 0.09 7.80 -11.42
CA LYS A 91 -0.22 7.99 -12.83
C LYS A 91 0.87 7.41 -13.74
N GLN A 92 2.15 7.58 -13.38
CA GLN A 92 3.26 7.02 -14.16
C GLN A 92 3.36 5.49 -13.97
N VAL A 93 3.20 4.99 -12.75
CA VAL A 93 3.22 3.54 -12.43
C VAL A 93 2.18 2.76 -13.24
N CYS A 94 0.99 3.33 -13.40
CA CYS A 94 -0.10 2.74 -14.17
C CYS A 94 0.17 2.68 -15.69
N GLN A 95 1.12 3.47 -16.19
CA GLN A 95 1.53 3.45 -17.60
C GLN A 95 2.54 2.33 -17.90
N CYS A 96 3.03 1.60 -16.88
CA CYS A 96 3.93 0.47 -17.07
C CYS A 96 3.18 -0.74 -17.66
N LYS A 97 3.31 -0.96 -18.98
CA LYS A 97 2.56 -1.98 -19.76
C LYS A 97 3.33 -3.27 -20.05
N ASN A 98 4.31 -3.64 -19.22
CA ASN A 98 5.34 -4.60 -19.65
C ASN A 98 5.02 -6.09 -19.36
N ASP A 99 4.15 -6.43 -18.41
CA ASP A 99 3.86 -7.85 -18.04
C ASP A 99 2.54 -7.99 -17.25
N ALA A 100 1.85 -9.14 -17.37
CA ALA A 100 0.66 -9.48 -16.60
C ALA A 100 0.92 -9.53 -15.08
N VAL A 101 2.11 -9.97 -14.65
CA VAL A 101 2.55 -9.99 -13.25
C VAL A 101 2.69 -8.57 -12.71
N VAL A 102 3.29 -7.67 -13.51
CA VAL A 102 3.43 -6.24 -13.16
C VAL A 102 2.06 -5.59 -13.04
N GLN A 103 1.19 -5.84 -14.01
CA GLN A 103 -0.18 -5.33 -14.00
C GLN A 103 -0.97 -5.81 -12.77
N ALA A 104 -0.73 -7.05 -12.30
CA ALA A 104 -1.37 -7.55 -11.09
C ALA A 104 -0.88 -6.80 -9.83
N ALA A 105 0.43 -6.51 -9.74
CA ALA A 105 0.99 -5.67 -8.68
C ALA A 105 0.41 -4.24 -8.70
N VAL A 106 0.28 -3.65 -9.89
CA VAL A 106 -0.32 -2.32 -10.05
C VAL A 106 -1.78 -2.33 -9.63
N MET A 107 -2.56 -3.37 -9.97
CA MET A 107 -3.94 -3.51 -9.51
C MET A 107 -4.05 -3.54 -7.98
N VAL A 108 -3.19 -4.33 -7.31
CA VAL A 108 -3.15 -4.37 -5.83
C VAL A 108 -2.87 -2.97 -5.27
N LEU A 109 -1.92 -2.25 -5.85
CA LEU A 109 -1.63 -0.87 -5.45
C LEU A 109 -2.82 0.06 -5.67
N MET A 110 -3.50 -0.05 -6.81
CA MET A 110 -4.65 0.81 -7.13
C MET A 110 -5.86 0.58 -6.22
N ILE A 111 -6.03 -0.62 -5.66
CA ILE A 111 -7.06 -0.89 -4.65
C ILE A 111 -6.75 -0.10 -3.36
N SER A 112 -5.52 -0.14 -2.86
CA SER A 112 -5.13 0.68 -1.70
C SER A 112 -5.26 2.18 -1.97
N VAL A 113 -4.95 2.61 -3.20
CA VAL A 113 -5.10 4.00 -3.63
C VAL A 113 -6.57 4.42 -3.67
N LYS A 114 -7.48 3.56 -4.11
CA LYS A 114 -8.94 3.82 -4.07
C LYS A 114 -9.39 4.12 -2.65
N SER A 115 -8.96 3.32 -1.67
CA SER A 115 -9.24 3.58 -0.25
C SER A 115 -8.65 4.92 0.22
N ALA A 116 -7.46 5.31 -0.27
CA ALA A 116 -6.86 6.61 0.04
C ALA A 116 -7.64 7.79 -0.58
N CYS A 117 -8.17 7.63 -1.79
CA CYS A 117 -9.08 8.59 -2.42
C CYS A 117 -10.35 8.78 -1.57
N GLU A 118 -10.98 7.68 -1.15
CA GLU A 118 -12.18 7.69 -0.31
C GLU A 118 -11.90 8.29 1.09
N SER A 119 -10.67 8.15 1.59
CA SER A 119 -10.19 8.75 2.84
C SER A 119 -9.79 10.23 2.69
N GLY A 120 -9.96 10.84 1.51
CA GLY A 120 -9.70 12.27 1.29
C GLY A 120 -8.21 12.66 1.24
N TRP A 121 -7.31 11.73 0.92
CA TRP A 121 -5.87 12.04 0.82
C TRP A 121 -5.53 12.98 -0.34
N PHE A 122 -6.31 12.92 -1.42
CA PHE A 122 -6.02 13.61 -2.67
C PHE A 122 -7.11 14.62 -3.01
N SER A 123 -6.80 15.52 -3.95
CA SER A 123 -7.83 16.40 -4.51
C SER A 123 -8.91 15.58 -5.24
N GLU A 124 -10.10 16.14 -5.39
CA GLU A 124 -11.19 15.49 -6.14
C GLU A 124 -10.76 15.16 -7.57
N ARG A 125 -10.06 16.10 -8.23
CA ARG A 125 -9.49 15.92 -9.57
C ARG A 125 -8.50 14.75 -9.64
N ASP A 126 -7.54 14.71 -8.71
CA ASP A 126 -6.55 13.62 -8.69
C ASP A 126 -7.21 12.27 -8.39
N SER A 127 -8.20 12.26 -7.50
CA SER A 127 -8.96 11.06 -7.16
C SER A 127 -9.72 10.51 -8.36
N GLU A 128 -10.40 11.37 -9.12
CA GLU A 128 -11.12 10.99 -10.34
C GLU A 128 -10.16 10.42 -11.41
N GLU A 129 -9.03 11.09 -11.65
CA GLU A 129 -8.02 10.62 -12.60
C GLU A 129 -7.46 9.25 -12.20
N LEU A 130 -7.14 9.05 -10.92
CA LEU A 130 -6.65 7.77 -10.39
C LEU A 130 -7.70 6.66 -10.50
N GLN A 131 -8.96 6.96 -10.21
CA GLN A 131 -10.06 5.99 -10.36
C GLN A 131 -10.30 5.60 -11.82
N ASN A 132 -10.22 6.55 -12.75
CA ASN A 132 -10.37 6.27 -14.18
C ASN A 132 -9.22 5.39 -14.69
N LEU A 133 -8.01 5.62 -14.20
CA LEU A 133 -6.85 4.80 -14.51
C LEU A 133 -6.97 3.37 -13.97
N ALA A 134 -7.48 3.21 -12.74
CA ALA A 134 -7.79 1.89 -12.18
C ALA A 134 -8.82 1.14 -13.03
N LYS A 135 -9.86 1.83 -13.52
CA LYS A 135 -10.87 1.24 -14.43
C LYS A 135 -10.23 0.79 -15.75
N GLU A 136 -9.37 1.61 -16.36
CA GLU A 136 -8.68 1.24 -17.61
C GLU A 136 -7.84 -0.04 -17.42
N ILE A 137 -7.08 -0.11 -16.33
CA ILE A 137 -6.27 -1.29 -15.99
C ILE A 137 -7.15 -2.52 -15.78
N ALA A 138 -8.25 -2.40 -15.03
CA ALA A 138 -9.19 -3.49 -14.81
C ALA A 138 -9.80 -4.00 -16.13
N CYS A 139 -10.18 -3.10 -17.04
CA CYS A 139 -10.70 -3.46 -18.36
C CYS A 139 -9.68 -4.22 -19.22
N ASN A 140 -8.38 -3.90 -19.10
CA ASN A 140 -7.31 -4.62 -19.81
C ASN A 140 -7.25 -6.09 -19.36
N PHE A 141 -7.44 -6.38 -18.07
CA PHE A 141 -7.51 -7.76 -17.57
C PHE A 141 -8.74 -8.51 -18.07
N CYS A 142 -9.91 -7.86 -18.08
CA CYS A 142 -11.15 -8.49 -18.55
C CYS A 142 -11.09 -8.84 -20.05
N SER A 143 -10.34 -8.07 -20.85
CA SER A 143 -10.23 -8.26 -22.29
C SER A 143 -9.32 -9.44 -22.70
N VAL A 144 -8.44 -9.92 -21.81
CA VAL A 144 -7.57 -11.09 -22.07
C VAL A 144 -8.38 -12.41 -22.00
N SER A 145 -9.62 -12.37 -21.49
CA SER A 145 -10.53 -13.51 -21.42
C SER A 145 -11.52 -13.53 -22.61
N ASN A 146 -11.02 -13.54 -23.84
CA ASN A 146 -11.82 -13.98 -24.99
C ASN A 146 -11.88 -15.51 -25.01
N PHE A 147 -12.64 -16.11 -24.07
CA PHE A 147 -13.18 -17.44 -24.29
C PHE A 147 -14.45 -17.28 -25.13
N ASN A 148 -14.43 -17.86 -26.33
CA ASN A 148 -15.54 -17.88 -27.28
C ASN A 148 -16.76 -18.64 -26.73
N THR A 149 -17.47 -18.03 -25.81
CA THR A 149 -18.86 -18.35 -25.48
C THR A 149 -19.52 -17.05 -25.04
N GLU A 150 -20.44 -16.57 -25.88
CA GLU A 150 -21.33 -15.44 -25.64
C GLU A 150 -21.82 -15.41 -24.18
N PRO A 151 -21.77 -14.24 -23.51
CA PRO A 151 -23.04 -13.56 -23.28
C PRO A 151 -22.97 -12.02 -23.33
N THR A 152 -24.03 -11.44 -23.92
CA THR A 152 -24.63 -10.12 -23.73
C THR A 152 -23.80 -8.98 -23.13
N SER A 153 -23.64 -7.96 -23.96
CA SER A 153 -23.30 -6.57 -23.65
C SER A 153 -23.84 -6.06 -22.30
N SER A 154 -22.98 -5.36 -21.56
CA SER A 154 -23.29 -4.41 -20.48
C SER A 154 -23.47 -4.94 -19.05
N LEU A 155 -22.65 -5.88 -18.58
CA LEU A 155 -22.61 -6.20 -17.13
C LEU A 155 -21.21 -6.29 -16.48
N SER A 156 -20.10 -6.10 -17.22
CA SER A 156 -18.75 -6.49 -16.74
C SER A 156 -18.04 -5.48 -15.80
N CYS A 157 -18.54 -4.26 -15.64
CA CYS A 157 -17.92 -3.24 -14.76
C CYS A 157 -18.61 -3.07 -13.39
N TYR A 158 -19.73 -3.76 -13.12
CA TYR A 158 -20.50 -3.62 -11.88
C TYR A 158 -20.06 -4.54 -10.73
N LEU A 159 -19.16 -5.49 -10.98
CA LEU A 159 -18.66 -6.42 -9.97
C LEU A 159 -17.38 -5.94 -9.28
N ASN A 160 -17.00 -4.66 -9.40
CA ASN A 160 -15.72 -4.16 -8.90
C ASN A 160 -15.49 -4.48 -7.41
N ASN A 161 -16.49 -4.34 -6.54
CA ASN A 161 -16.26 -4.55 -5.10
C ASN A 161 -16.09 -6.03 -4.68
N HIS A 162 -16.70 -7.00 -5.38
CA HIS A 162 -16.60 -8.43 -5.03
C HIS A 162 -15.49 -9.14 -5.83
N VAL A 163 -15.18 -8.64 -7.04
CA VAL A 163 -14.05 -9.10 -7.83
C VAL A 163 -12.74 -8.59 -7.23
N GLU A 164 -12.65 -7.33 -6.77
CA GLU A 164 -11.45 -6.78 -6.10
C GLU A 164 -10.98 -7.66 -4.92
N VAL A 165 -11.90 -8.12 -4.07
CA VAL A 165 -11.58 -8.99 -2.92
C VAL A 165 -11.18 -10.39 -3.35
N LYS A 166 -11.90 -11.01 -4.31
CA LYS A 166 -11.52 -12.32 -4.85
C LYS A 166 -10.19 -12.27 -5.58
N TYR A 167 -9.89 -11.17 -6.29
CA TYR A 167 -8.62 -10.95 -6.98
C TYR A 167 -7.50 -10.67 -5.99
N TYR A 168 -7.77 -9.97 -4.88
CA TYR A 168 -6.84 -9.80 -3.77
C TYR A 168 -6.45 -11.14 -3.16
N VAL A 169 -7.43 -11.99 -2.82
CA VAL A 169 -7.17 -13.35 -2.29
C VAL A 169 -6.45 -14.21 -3.34
N THR A 170 -6.89 -14.18 -4.60
CA THR A 170 -6.28 -15.00 -5.66
C THR A 170 -4.85 -14.56 -6.00
N CYS A 171 -4.58 -13.25 -6.04
CA CYS A 171 -3.21 -12.74 -6.24
C CYS A 171 -2.37 -12.98 -4.99
N PHE A 172 -2.86 -12.62 -3.80
CA PHE A 172 -2.13 -12.82 -2.55
C PHE A 172 -1.79 -14.29 -2.29
N ASP A 173 -2.72 -15.23 -2.53
CA ASP A 173 -2.48 -16.67 -2.40
C ASP A 173 -1.51 -17.20 -3.45
N ARG A 174 -1.53 -16.67 -4.68
CA ARG A 174 -0.59 -17.07 -5.75
C ARG A 174 0.83 -16.49 -5.54
N TYR A 175 0.96 -15.35 -4.87
CA TYR A 175 2.25 -14.70 -4.58
C TYR A 175 2.84 -15.03 -3.19
N SER A 176 2.03 -15.49 -2.22
CA SER A 176 2.53 -16.02 -0.93
C SER A 176 3.14 -17.42 -1.06
N VAL A 177 2.98 -18.10 -2.19
CA VAL A 177 3.80 -19.28 -2.52
C VAL A 177 5.18 -18.79 -2.97
N VAL A 178 6.02 -18.41 -2.00
CA VAL A 178 7.46 -18.29 -2.21
C VAL A 178 7.95 -19.67 -2.68
N PRO A 179 8.56 -19.81 -3.87
CA PRO A 179 9.26 -21.04 -4.19
C PRO A 179 10.48 -21.07 -3.26
N THR A 180 10.37 -21.86 -2.20
CA THR A 180 11.52 -22.32 -1.45
C THR A 180 12.37 -23.14 -2.40
N TYR A 181 13.31 -22.48 -3.09
CA TYR A 181 14.40 -23.16 -3.75
C TYR A 181 15.24 -23.82 -2.64
N LYS A 182 14.95 -25.09 -2.37
CA LYS A 182 15.90 -25.98 -1.72
C LYS A 182 17.13 -26.09 -2.64
N ARG A 183 18.28 -25.66 -2.14
CA ARG A 183 19.56 -26.30 -2.42
C ARG A 183 20.25 -26.58 -1.10
#